data_AF-S2RA61-F1
#
_entry.id   AF-S2RA61-F1
#
_cell.length_a   1.000
_cell.length_b   1.000
_cell.length_c   1.000
_cell.angle_alpha   90.00
_cell.angle_beta   90.00
_cell.angle_gamma   90.00
#
_symmetry.space_group_name_H-M   'P 1'
#
loop_
_entity.id
_entity.type
_entity.pdbx_description
1 polymer ?
#
loop_
_entity_poly.entity_id
_entity_poly.type
_entity_poly.pdbx_seq_one_letter_code
_entity_poly.pdbx_strand_id
1 'polypeptide(L)'
;MQQLSMTQKQTMTSALRVEYFSTAWMAFEFIVGFWSGMQAGSILLIAFGLDSFLEIISGSALIWRLKKEANGAPSAEVAQAEQRSSLIVGSVLLLLSLYVIGVSGYNLVTHAAADTSYSGMAIAIASVFLMPVLTIKKRHLGEKLTSPALIEDGMCNITCAYMAATVLLGSLLTWLFNWWWADSVAALVLVYFVASEGWEALQTGLGHGDDA
;
A
#
# COMPACT_ATOMS: atom_id res chain seq x y z
N MET A 1 -11.92 -27.63 20.71
CA MET A 1 -10.89 -27.85 19.67
C MET A 1 -11.59 -28.21 18.37
N GLN A 2 -11.90 -27.24 17.52
CA GLN A 2 -12.52 -27.53 16.23
C GLN A 2 -11.38 -27.91 15.27
N GLN A 3 -11.29 -29.19 14.89
CA GLN A 3 -10.34 -29.63 13.88
C GLN A 3 -10.64 -28.88 12.58
N LEU A 4 -9.78 -27.95 12.18
CA LEU A 4 -9.83 -27.35 10.85
C LEU A 4 -9.84 -28.48 9.82
N SER A 5 -10.86 -28.50 8.95
CA SER A 5 -10.91 -29.46 7.85
C SER A 5 -9.65 -29.35 6.99
N MET A 6 -9.23 -30.44 6.34
CA MET A 6 -8.04 -30.43 5.46
C MET A 6 -8.10 -29.29 4.42
N THR A 7 -9.30 -28.98 3.92
CA THR A 7 -9.57 -27.87 2.99
C THR A 7 -9.31 -26.50 3.62
N GLN A 8 -9.69 -26.28 4.88
CA GLN A 8 -9.42 -25.01 5.58
C GLN A 8 -7.91 -24.81 5.82
N LYS A 9 -7.19 -25.86 6.22
CA LYS A 9 -5.73 -25.79 6.40
C LYS A 9 -4.99 -25.47 5.10
N GLN A 10 -5.40 -26.06 3.99
CA GLN A 10 -4.84 -25.78 2.66
C GLN A 10 -5.13 -24.34 2.22
N THR A 11 -6.35 -23.84 2.46
CA THR A 11 -6.73 -22.46 2.14
C THR A 11 -5.93 -21.46 2.96
N MET A 12 -5.77 -21.70 4.27
CA MET A 12 -4.94 -20.87 5.16
C MET A 12 -3.46 -20.85 4.72
N THR A 13 -2.90 -22.01 4.36
CA THR A 13 -1.52 -22.07 3.85
C THR A 13 -1.36 -21.28 2.54
N SER A 14 -2.38 -21.30 1.68
CA SER A 14 -2.39 -20.55 0.43
C SER A 14 -2.48 -19.04 0.69
N ALA A 15 -3.34 -18.61 1.62
CA ALA A 15 -3.45 -17.22 2.04
C ALA A 15 -2.11 -16.69 2.56
N LEU A 16 -1.46 -17.42 3.48
CA LEU A 16 -0.15 -17.03 3.99
C LEU A 16 0.92 -16.92 2.89
N ARG A 17 0.93 -17.84 1.91
CA ARG A 17 1.89 -17.76 0.79
C ARG A 17 1.66 -16.55 -0.10
N VAL A 18 0.39 -16.23 -0.41
CA VAL A 18 0.04 -15.03 -1.18
C VAL A 18 0.46 -13.79 -0.40
N GLU A 19 0.22 -13.77 0.90
CA GLU A 19 0.58 -12.63 1.74
C GLU A 19 2.10 -12.43 1.82
N TYR A 20 2.85 -13.50 2.06
CA TYR A 20 4.32 -13.42 2.04
C TYR A 20 4.87 -12.91 0.71
N PHE A 21 4.29 -13.36 -0.40
CA PHE A 21 4.69 -12.86 -1.72
C PHE A 21 4.33 -11.38 -1.88
N SER A 22 3.14 -10.96 -1.44
CA SER A 22 2.71 -9.55 -1.47
C SER A 22 3.63 -8.67 -0.64
N THR A 23 3.90 -9.03 0.62
CA THR A 23 4.80 -8.27 1.50
C THR A 23 6.23 -8.20 0.94
N ALA A 24 6.73 -9.29 0.34
CA ALA A 24 8.05 -9.27 -0.30
C ALA A 24 8.07 -8.36 -1.54
N TRP A 25 6.98 -8.33 -2.29
CA TRP A 25 6.83 -7.40 -3.41
C TRP A 25 6.75 -5.95 -2.93
N MET A 26 6.00 -5.63 -1.87
CA MET A 26 5.97 -4.30 -1.27
C MET A 26 7.36 -3.83 -0.82
N ALA A 27 8.16 -4.73 -0.24
CA ALA A 27 9.54 -4.43 0.14
C ALA A 27 10.41 -4.08 -1.07
N PHE A 28 10.22 -4.79 -2.19
CA PHE A 28 10.90 -4.50 -3.43
C PHE A 28 10.45 -3.16 -4.02
N GLU A 29 9.15 -2.86 -4.02
CA GLU A 29 8.60 -1.58 -4.46
C GLU A 29 9.11 -0.40 -3.62
N PHE A 30 9.10 -0.53 -2.29
CA PHE A 30 9.66 0.48 -1.40
C PHE A 30 11.12 0.76 -1.74
N ILE A 31 11.95 -0.28 -1.81
CA ILE A 31 13.39 -0.11 -2.07
C ILE A 31 13.61 0.56 -3.44
N VAL A 32 12.98 0.03 -4.50
CA VAL A 32 13.20 0.55 -5.86
C VAL A 32 12.58 1.92 -6.04
N GLY A 33 11.33 2.11 -5.62
CA GLY A 33 10.55 3.34 -5.75
C GLY A 33 11.16 4.48 -4.94
N PHE A 34 11.41 4.27 -3.65
CA PHE A 34 11.98 5.30 -2.78
C PHE A 34 13.40 5.69 -3.22
N TRP A 35 14.26 4.71 -3.53
CA TRP A 35 15.61 4.99 -4.02
C TRP A 35 15.62 5.72 -5.37
N SER A 36 14.73 5.31 -6.28
CA SER A 36 14.54 5.98 -7.56
C SER A 36 14.07 7.41 -7.39
N GLY A 37 13.12 7.65 -6.48
CA GLY A 37 12.59 8.98 -6.18
C GLY A 37 13.64 9.90 -5.59
N MET A 38 14.46 9.43 -4.66
CA MET A 38 15.57 10.21 -4.11
C MET A 38 16.60 10.62 -5.18
N GLN A 39 16.99 9.68 -6.06
CA GLN A 39 17.95 9.99 -7.12
C GLN A 39 17.40 10.97 -8.16
N ALA A 40 16.10 10.85 -8.48
CA ALA A 40 15.44 11.67 -9.48
C ALA A 40 14.88 12.99 -8.93
N GLY A 41 14.93 13.21 -7.61
CA GLY A 41 14.22 14.32 -6.96
C GLY A 41 12.70 14.27 -7.14
N SER A 42 12.13 13.08 -7.38
CA SER A 42 10.71 12.87 -7.65
C SER A 42 9.95 12.66 -6.34
N ILE A 43 9.10 13.64 -5.98
CA ILE A 43 8.25 13.52 -4.80
C ILE A 43 7.17 12.46 -5.01
N LEU A 44 6.72 12.27 -6.25
CA LEU A 44 5.78 11.23 -6.65
C LEU A 44 6.31 9.82 -6.34
N LEU A 45 7.55 9.51 -6.74
CA LEU A 45 8.17 8.20 -6.50
C LEU A 45 8.53 7.98 -5.03
N ILE A 46 8.96 9.04 -4.32
CA ILE A 46 9.20 8.98 -2.88
C ILE A 46 7.91 8.63 -2.13
N ALA A 47 6.80 9.30 -2.47
CA ALA A 47 5.50 9.04 -1.85
C ALA A 47 5.01 7.62 -2.12
N PHE A 48 5.08 7.17 -3.38
CA PHE A 48 4.73 5.79 -3.76
C PHE A 48 5.57 4.75 -3.00
N GLY A 49 6.89 4.95 -2.91
CA GLY A 49 7.75 4.03 -2.17
C GLY A 49 7.44 4.00 -0.67
N LEU A 50 7.24 5.17 -0.05
CA LEU A 50 6.88 5.24 1.38
C LEU A 50 5.54 4.58 1.65
N ASP A 51 4.56 4.77 0.78
CA ASP A 51 3.27 4.08 0.86
C ASP A 51 3.42 2.55 0.88
N SER A 52 4.20 1.98 -0.06
CA SER A 52 4.53 0.55 -0.04
C SER A 52 5.20 0.11 1.27
N PHE A 53 6.00 0.96 1.92
CA PHE A 53 6.59 0.64 3.22
C PHE A 53 5.53 0.53 4.32
N LEU A 54 4.48 1.35 4.29
CA LEU A 54 3.36 1.24 5.21
C LEU A 54 2.52 -0.03 4.92
N GLU A 55 2.38 -0.42 3.65
CA GLU A 55 1.77 -1.71 3.27
C GLU A 55 2.55 -2.92 3.81
N ILE A 56 3.88 -2.84 3.93
CA ILE A 56 4.68 -3.90 4.59
C ILE A 56 4.29 -4.03 6.06
N ILE A 57 4.05 -2.91 6.75
CA ILE A 57 3.70 -2.91 8.17
C ILE A 57 2.31 -3.51 8.37
N SER A 58 1.32 -3.08 7.60
CA SER A 58 -0.04 -3.62 7.65
C SER A 58 -0.08 -5.11 7.26
N GLY A 59 0.56 -5.50 6.15
CA GLY A 59 0.66 -6.89 5.72
C GLY A 59 1.38 -7.79 6.74
N SER A 60 2.41 -7.27 7.41
CA SER A 60 3.09 -8.00 8.50
C SER A 60 2.18 -8.21 9.71
N ALA A 61 1.38 -7.21 10.08
CA ALA A 61 0.37 -7.33 11.14
C ALA A 61 -0.70 -8.38 10.76
N LEU A 62 -1.14 -8.39 9.50
CA LEU A 62 -2.09 -9.39 8.98
C LEU A 62 -1.50 -10.81 9.00
N ILE A 63 -0.25 -11.00 8.58
CA ILE A 63 0.44 -12.31 8.66
C ILE A 63 0.47 -12.80 10.12
N TRP A 64 0.78 -11.91 11.07
CA TRP A 64 0.79 -12.25 12.48
C TRP A 64 -0.60 -12.66 12.98
N ARG A 65 -1.67 -11.94 12.59
CA ARG A 65 -3.05 -12.31 12.88
C ARG A 65 -3.43 -13.66 12.30
N LEU A 66 -3.22 -13.89 11.00
CA LEU A 66 -3.57 -15.15 10.34
C LEU A 66 -2.87 -16.35 11.00
N LYS A 67 -1.61 -16.18 11.42
CA LYS A 67 -0.89 -17.19 12.22
C LYS A 67 -1.50 -17.41 13.60
N LYS A 68 -1.94 -16.35 14.29
CA LYS A 68 -2.58 -16.45 15.62
C LYS A 68 -3.96 -17.10 15.54
N GLU A 69 -4.77 -16.75 14.54
CA GLU A 69 -6.06 -17.38 14.25
C GLU A 69 -5.89 -18.87 13.91
N ALA A 70 -4.91 -19.21 13.06
CA ALA A 70 -4.60 -20.60 12.73
C ALA A 70 -4.18 -21.45 13.95
N ASN A 71 -3.65 -20.80 15.00
CA ASN A 71 -3.23 -21.44 16.25
C ASN A 71 -4.28 -21.35 17.37
N GLY A 72 -5.48 -20.81 17.11
CA GLY A 72 -6.60 -20.79 18.06
C GLY A 72 -6.45 -19.80 19.23
N ALA A 73 -5.70 -18.71 19.06
CA ALA A 73 -5.47 -17.71 20.10
C ALA A 73 -6.72 -16.84 20.38
N PRO A 74 -6.85 -16.24 21.58
CA PRO A 74 -7.95 -15.33 21.92
C PRO A 74 -7.95 -14.07 21.03
N SER A 75 -9.13 -13.70 20.52
CA SER A 75 -9.31 -12.60 19.55
C SER A 75 -9.04 -11.20 20.11
N ALA A 76 -9.20 -10.99 21.42
CA ALA A 76 -9.14 -9.67 22.03
C ALA A 76 -7.73 -9.02 22.03
N GLU A 77 -6.66 -9.81 22.23
CA GLU A 77 -5.29 -9.30 22.17
C GLU A 77 -4.84 -9.00 20.73
N VAL A 78 -5.35 -9.78 19.77
CA VAL A 78 -5.07 -9.59 18.35
C VAL A 78 -5.69 -8.28 17.87
N ALA A 79 -6.96 -8.03 18.22
CA ALA A 79 -7.67 -6.81 17.85
C ALA A 79 -6.99 -5.53 18.37
N GLN A 80 -6.50 -5.51 19.61
CA GLN A 80 -5.79 -4.33 20.15
C GLN A 80 -4.47 -4.04 19.42
N ALA A 81 -3.71 -5.08 19.06
CA ALA A 81 -2.45 -4.91 18.34
C ALA A 81 -2.71 -4.36 16.92
N GLU A 82 -3.74 -4.87 16.24
CA GLU A 82 -4.17 -4.36 14.93
C GLU A 82 -4.62 -2.91 15.01
N GLN A 83 -5.47 -2.58 15.98
CA GLN A 83 -5.96 -1.22 16.17
C GLN A 83 -4.82 -0.21 16.35
N ARG A 84 -3.81 -0.57 17.16
CA ARG A 84 -2.61 0.27 17.31
C ARG A 84 -1.81 0.38 16.01
N SER A 85 -1.64 -0.72 15.29
CA SER A 85 -0.95 -0.73 14.00
C SER A 85 -1.64 0.19 12.99
N SER A 86 -2.96 0.06 12.83
CA SER A 86 -3.76 0.89 11.91
C SER A 86 -3.72 2.36 12.31
N LEU A 87 -3.77 2.69 13.60
CA LEU A 87 -3.65 4.07 14.08
C LEU A 87 -2.29 4.69 13.70
N ILE A 88 -1.20 3.95 13.86
CA ILE A 88 0.15 4.41 13.50
C ILE A 88 0.25 4.58 11.97
N VAL A 89 -0.13 3.56 11.21
CA VAL A 89 -0.10 3.58 9.74
C VAL A 89 -0.92 4.74 9.21
N GLY A 90 -2.17 4.88 9.66
CA GLY A 90 -3.07 5.95 9.24
C GLY A 90 -2.52 7.34 9.55
N SER A 91 -1.98 7.53 10.75
CA SER A 91 -1.34 8.80 11.14
C SER A 91 -0.15 9.13 10.24
N VAL A 92 0.69 8.14 9.91
CA VAL A 92 1.87 8.33 9.05
C VAL A 92 1.47 8.62 7.61
N LEU A 93 0.47 7.95 7.05
CA LEU A 93 -0.02 8.20 5.68
C LEU A 93 -0.62 9.62 5.55
N LEU A 94 -1.33 10.09 6.57
CA LEU A 94 -1.83 11.47 6.59
C LEU A 94 -0.70 12.50 6.70
N LEU A 95 0.33 12.23 7.50
CA LEU A 95 1.54 13.07 7.56
C LEU A 95 2.30 13.07 6.23
N LEU A 96 2.42 11.90 5.58
CA LEU A 96 3.00 11.77 4.25
C LEU A 96 2.23 12.61 3.23
N SER A 97 0.90 12.57 3.28
CA SER A 97 0.04 13.39 2.41
C SER A 97 0.31 14.88 2.58
N LEU A 98 0.39 15.38 3.82
CA LEU A 98 0.72 16.79 4.09
C LEU A 98 2.12 17.16 3.58
N TYR A 99 3.10 16.27 3.76
CA TYR A 99 4.45 16.46 3.25
C TYR A 99 4.47 16.58 1.71
N VAL A 100 3.78 15.67 1.01
CA VAL A 100 3.70 15.69 -0.45
C VAL A 100 3.01 16.95 -0.96
N ILE A 101 1.92 17.40 -0.31
CA ILE A 101 1.27 18.68 -0.65
C ILE A 101 2.26 19.84 -0.54
N GLY A 102 3.00 19.93 0.57
CA GLY A 102 3.96 21.00 0.82
C GLY A 102 5.10 21.03 -0.20
N VAL A 103 5.72 19.88 -0.46
CA VAL A 103 6.84 19.76 -1.41
C VAL A 103 6.37 19.97 -2.85
N SER A 104 5.23 19.41 -3.24
CA SER A 104 4.68 19.60 -4.59
C SER A 104 4.32 21.07 -4.83
N GLY A 105 3.73 21.75 -3.83
CA GLY A 105 3.46 23.19 -3.90
C GLY A 105 4.73 24.03 -4.05
N TYR A 106 5.77 23.70 -3.28
CA TYR A 106 7.07 24.35 -3.40
C TYR A 106 7.71 24.15 -4.78
N ASN A 107 7.74 22.91 -5.29
CA ASN A 107 8.29 22.57 -6.60
C ASN A 107 7.52 23.29 -7.72
N LEU A 108 6.19 23.39 -7.61
CA LEU A 108 5.35 24.11 -8.57
C LEU A 108 5.67 25.61 -8.61
N VAL A 109 5.87 26.26 -7.46
CA VAL A 109 6.22 27.69 -7.40
C VAL A 109 7.64 27.94 -7.91
N THR A 110 8.58 27.07 -7.56
CA THR A 110 10.01 27.22 -7.90
C THR A 110 10.39 26.68 -9.27
N HIS A 111 9.44 26.05 -9.99
CA HIS A 111 9.69 25.37 -11.26
C HIS A 111 10.75 24.26 -11.16
N ALA A 112 10.82 23.59 -10.01
CA ALA A 112 11.69 22.44 -9.81
C ALA A 112 11.12 21.22 -10.55
N ALA A 113 11.91 20.66 -11.46
CA ALA A 113 11.55 19.46 -12.22
C ALA A 113 12.20 18.22 -11.60
N ALA A 114 11.48 17.11 -11.60
CA ALA A 114 12.06 15.80 -11.32
C ALA A 114 12.73 15.24 -12.59
N ASP A 115 13.86 14.56 -12.41
CA ASP A 115 14.52 13.83 -13.49
C ASP A 115 13.77 12.54 -13.84
N THR A 116 14.04 12.00 -15.02
CA THR A 116 13.43 10.71 -15.42
C THR A 116 14.09 9.54 -14.69
N SER A 117 13.28 8.65 -14.11
CA SER A 117 13.75 7.41 -13.51
C SER A 117 13.23 6.17 -14.24
N TYR A 118 14.10 5.48 -14.99
CA TYR A 118 13.75 4.24 -15.67
C TYR A 118 13.40 3.10 -14.71
N SER A 119 14.08 3.02 -13.56
CA SER A 119 13.75 2.05 -12.51
C SER A 119 12.40 2.36 -11.87
N GLY A 120 12.08 3.63 -11.65
CA GLY A 120 10.77 4.08 -11.17
C GLY A 120 9.64 3.72 -12.13
N MET A 121 9.83 3.93 -13.43
CA MET A 121 8.84 3.51 -14.44
C MET A 121 8.70 1.98 -14.50
N ALA A 122 9.81 1.24 -14.47
CA ALA A 122 9.79 -0.21 -14.53
C ALA A 122 9.02 -0.82 -13.35
N ILE A 123 9.24 -0.31 -12.12
CA ILE A 123 8.51 -0.79 -10.95
C ILE A 123 7.03 -0.42 -11.06
N ALA A 124 6.69 0.81 -11.46
CA ALA A 124 5.31 1.23 -11.63
C ALA A 124 4.55 0.37 -12.67
N ILE A 125 5.18 0.06 -13.81
CA ILE A 125 4.60 -0.86 -14.81
C ILE A 125 4.33 -2.23 -14.18
N ALA A 126 5.30 -2.80 -13.48
CA ALA A 126 5.13 -4.11 -12.86
C ALA A 126 4.01 -4.10 -11.81
N SER A 127 3.92 -3.04 -11.01
CA SER A 127 2.91 -2.84 -9.96
C SER A 127 1.50 -2.80 -10.56
N VAL A 128 1.28 -2.02 -11.63
CA VAL A 128 -0.02 -1.91 -12.33
C VAL A 128 -0.57 -3.27 -12.76
N PHE A 129 0.28 -4.22 -13.13
CA PHE A 129 -0.16 -5.56 -13.52
C PHE A 129 -0.21 -6.56 -12.36
N LEU A 130 0.75 -6.50 -11.43
CA LEU A 130 0.83 -7.47 -10.35
C LEU A 130 -0.23 -7.24 -9.27
N MET A 131 -0.53 -5.99 -8.97
CA MET A 131 -1.46 -5.63 -7.90
C MET A 131 -2.88 -6.17 -8.11
N PRO A 132 -3.52 -6.01 -9.29
CA PRO A 132 -4.84 -6.59 -9.54
C PRO A 132 -4.85 -8.12 -9.40
N VAL A 133 -3.76 -8.79 -9.80
CA VAL A 133 -3.62 -10.25 -9.66
C VAL A 133 -3.59 -10.64 -8.19
N LEU A 134 -2.91 -9.86 -7.34
CA LEU A 134 -2.89 -10.08 -5.90
C LEU A 134 -4.25 -9.79 -5.27
N THR A 135 -4.92 -8.69 -5.62
CA THR A 135 -6.29 -8.38 -5.17
C THR A 135 -7.25 -9.55 -5.41
N ILE A 136 -7.27 -10.09 -6.64
CA ILE A 136 -8.16 -11.21 -7.00
C ILE A 136 -7.85 -12.44 -6.15
N LYS A 137 -6.57 -12.77 -5.95
CA LYS A 137 -6.16 -13.93 -5.14
C LYS A 137 -6.48 -13.75 -3.67
N LYS A 138 -6.16 -12.60 -3.08
CA LYS A 138 -6.41 -12.29 -1.67
C LYS A 138 -7.90 -12.28 -1.38
N ARG A 139 -8.71 -11.61 -2.21
CA ARG A 139 -10.17 -11.58 -2.07
C ARG A 139 -10.81 -12.97 -2.13
N HIS A 140 -10.44 -13.79 -3.12
CA HIS A 140 -10.96 -15.16 -3.23
C HIS A 140 -10.60 -16.04 -2.03
N LEU A 141 -9.40 -15.87 -1.48
CA LEU A 141 -8.97 -16.60 -0.28
C LEU A 141 -9.64 -16.04 0.98
N GLY A 142 -9.81 -14.73 1.07
CA GLY A 142 -10.51 -14.05 2.17
C GLY A 142 -11.96 -14.46 2.26
N GLU A 143 -12.68 -14.53 1.14
CA GLU A 143 -14.07 -15.00 1.08
C GLU A 143 -14.18 -16.47 1.53
N LYS A 144 -13.23 -17.33 1.16
CA LYS A 144 -13.19 -18.75 1.58
C LYS A 144 -12.85 -18.95 3.05
N LEU A 145 -12.05 -18.04 3.62
CA LEU A 145 -11.65 -18.07 5.02
C LEU A 145 -12.59 -17.25 5.91
N THR A 146 -13.56 -16.54 5.33
CA THR A 146 -14.39 -15.53 6.01
C THR A 146 -13.51 -14.54 6.78
N SER A 147 -12.44 -14.06 6.15
CA SER A 147 -11.46 -13.13 6.73
C SER A 147 -11.61 -11.76 6.08
N PRO A 148 -12.32 -10.80 6.73
CA PRO A 148 -12.48 -9.44 6.23
C PRO A 148 -11.14 -8.74 6.02
N ALA A 149 -10.20 -8.93 6.94
CA ALA A 149 -8.88 -8.31 6.87
C ALA A 149 -8.08 -8.71 5.61
N LEU A 150 -8.18 -9.97 5.16
CA LEU A 150 -7.52 -10.40 3.92
C LEU A 150 -8.21 -9.84 2.66
N ILE A 151 -9.52 -9.55 2.74
CA ILE A 151 -10.25 -8.88 1.65
C ILE A 151 -9.86 -7.41 1.59
N GLU A 152 -9.84 -6.72 2.74
CA GLU A 152 -9.44 -5.31 2.87
C GLU A 152 -8.00 -5.09 2.40
N ASP A 153 -7.08 -5.94 2.81
CA ASP A 153 -5.70 -5.91 2.37
C ASP A 153 -5.57 -6.18 0.85
N GLY A 154 -6.41 -7.05 0.29
CA GLY A 154 -6.56 -7.17 -1.16
C GLY A 154 -7.06 -5.89 -1.85
N MET A 155 -7.87 -5.07 -1.18
CA MET A 155 -8.35 -3.79 -1.70
C MET A 155 -7.26 -2.70 -1.62
N CYS A 156 -6.40 -2.72 -0.60
CA CYS A 156 -5.22 -1.84 -0.57
C CYS A 156 -4.34 -2.05 -1.81
N ASN A 157 -4.11 -3.32 -2.20
CA ASN A 157 -3.40 -3.61 -3.46
C ASN A 157 -4.07 -2.96 -4.69
N ILE A 158 -5.40 -2.85 -4.78
CA ILE A 158 -6.01 -2.18 -5.95
C ILE A 158 -5.75 -0.67 -5.95
N THR A 159 -5.74 -0.03 -4.78
CA THR A 159 -5.36 1.37 -4.63
C THR A 159 -3.90 1.58 -5.03
N CYS A 160 -3.01 0.69 -4.59
CA CYS A 160 -1.60 0.69 -5.02
C CYS A 160 -1.46 0.57 -6.55
N ALA A 161 -2.31 -0.22 -7.21
CA ALA A 161 -2.35 -0.26 -8.68
C ALA A 161 -2.70 1.10 -9.30
N TYR A 162 -3.66 1.85 -8.74
CA TYR A 162 -4.01 3.20 -9.20
C TYR A 162 -2.91 4.21 -8.92
N MET A 163 -2.25 4.11 -7.77
CA MET A 163 -1.10 4.95 -7.44
C MET A 163 0.07 4.67 -8.38
N ALA A 164 0.38 3.40 -8.65
CA ALA A 164 1.37 3.01 -9.63
C ALA A 164 1.03 3.49 -11.06
N ALA A 165 -0.25 3.45 -11.45
CA ALA A 165 -0.69 4.02 -12.72
C ALA A 165 -0.48 5.55 -12.74
N THR A 166 -0.74 6.24 -11.64
CA THR A 166 -0.49 7.67 -11.48
C THR A 166 1.01 8.00 -11.59
N VAL A 167 1.87 7.21 -10.93
CA VAL A 167 3.33 7.29 -11.03
C VAL A 167 3.79 7.08 -12.47
N LEU A 168 3.27 6.06 -13.15
CA LEU A 168 3.62 5.74 -14.52
C LEU A 168 3.22 6.86 -15.48
N LEU A 169 2.00 7.38 -15.36
CA LEU A 169 1.52 8.49 -16.17
C LEU A 169 2.37 9.75 -15.93
N GLY A 170 2.61 10.12 -14.68
CA GLY A 170 3.47 11.26 -14.35
C GLY A 170 4.88 11.12 -14.91
N SER A 171 5.48 9.94 -14.74
CA SER A 171 6.83 9.64 -15.23
C SER A 171 6.92 9.63 -16.77
N LEU A 172 5.91 9.09 -17.46
CA LEU A 172 5.85 9.09 -18.92
C LEU A 172 5.67 10.50 -19.49
N LEU A 173 4.85 11.33 -18.84
CA LEU A 173 4.68 12.73 -19.24
C LEU A 173 5.98 13.52 -19.08
N THR A 174 6.68 13.34 -17.95
CA THR A 174 8.02 13.92 -17.74
C THR A 174 9.00 13.43 -18.80
N TRP A 175 9.06 12.13 -19.08
CA TRP A 175 10.01 11.56 -20.03
C TRP A 175 9.75 12.00 -21.49
N LEU A 176 8.49 12.04 -21.93
CA LEU A 176 8.13 12.35 -23.32
C LEU A 176 8.14 13.85 -23.63
N PHE A 177 7.68 14.67 -22.69
CA PHE A 177 7.43 16.10 -22.93
C PHE A 177 8.33 17.03 -22.11
N ASN A 178 9.15 16.48 -21.21
CA ASN A 178 10.02 17.22 -20.29
C ASN A 178 9.26 18.29 -19.48
N TRP A 179 8.02 17.97 -19.11
CA TRP A 179 7.15 18.87 -18.35
C TRP A 179 7.59 18.94 -16.89
N TRP A 180 8.15 20.07 -16.51
CA TRP A 180 8.66 20.33 -15.17
C TRP A 180 7.62 20.15 -14.05
N TRP A 181 6.32 20.36 -14.33
CA TRP A 181 5.24 20.27 -13.35
C TRP A 181 4.60 18.88 -13.25
N ALA A 182 4.90 17.95 -14.16
CA ALA A 182 4.19 16.67 -14.26
C ALA A 182 4.33 15.82 -12.99
N ASP A 183 5.54 15.75 -12.43
CA ASP A 183 5.81 15.02 -11.19
C ASP A 183 4.99 15.56 -10.01
N SER A 184 5.01 16.89 -9.82
CA SER A 184 4.33 17.53 -8.69
C SER A 184 2.80 17.45 -8.80
N VAL A 185 2.23 17.60 -10.00
CA VAL A 185 0.79 17.44 -10.21
C VAL A 185 0.36 15.98 -10.00
N ALA A 186 1.11 15.03 -10.54
CA ALA A 186 0.83 13.62 -10.31
C ALA A 186 0.96 13.23 -8.83
N ALA A 187 1.93 13.81 -8.10
CA ALA A 187 2.07 13.58 -6.66
C ALA A 187 0.86 14.12 -5.88
N LEU A 188 0.30 15.28 -6.28
CA LEU A 188 -0.94 15.80 -5.71
C LEU A 188 -2.16 14.92 -6.02
N VAL A 189 -2.20 14.26 -7.19
CA VAL A 189 -3.22 13.25 -7.48
C VAL A 189 -3.03 12.03 -6.59
N LEU A 190 -1.78 11.58 -6.39
CA LEU A 190 -1.45 10.45 -5.52
C LEU A 190 -1.89 10.70 -4.06
N VAL A 191 -1.79 11.95 -3.58
CA VAL A 191 -2.26 12.35 -2.23
C VAL A 191 -3.74 11.99 -2.00
N TYR A 192 -4.60 12.04 -3.02
CA TYR A 192 -6.00 11.65 -2.85
C TYR A 192 -6.13 10.19 -2.35
N PHE A 193 -5.33 9.29 -2.93
CA PHE A 193 -5.34 7.87 -2.57
C PHE A 193 -4.70 7.65 -1.20
N VAL A 194 -3.49 8.17 -0.97
CA VAL A 194 -2.76 8.02 0.30
C VAL A 194 -3.52 8.63 1.48
N ALA A 195 -4.17 9.78 1.29
CA ALA A 195 -4.97 10.39 2.34
C ALA A 195 -6.25 9.60 2.63
N SER A 196 -6.87 8.98 1.62
CA SER A 196 -8.03 8.10 1.79
C SER A 196 -7.66 6.88 2.64
N GLU A 197 -6.58 6.19 2.28
CA GLU A 197 -6.09 5.03 3.04
C GLU A 197 -5.65 5.42 4.45
N GLY A 198 -4.96 6.55 4.58
CA GLY A 198 -4.54 7.08 5.87
C GLY A 198 -5.73 7.38 6.78
N TRP A 199 -6.81 7.93 6.22
CA TRP A 199 -8.03 8.23 6.95
C TRP A 199 -8.78 6.96 7.38
N GLU A 200 -8.95 5.99 6.47
CA GLU A 200 -9.57 4.70 6.76
C GLU A 200 -8.79 3.95 7.86
N ALA A 201 -7.47 3.84 7.74
CA ALA A 201 -6.62 3.20 8.73
C ALA A 201 -6.68 3.92 10.10
N LEU A 202 -6.74 5.26 10.10
CA LEU A 202 -6.90 6.03 11.33
C LEU A 202 -8.25 5.76 12.01
N GLN A 203 -9.34 5.69 11.25
CA GLN A 203 -10.69 5.39 11.77
C GLN A 203 -10.76 3.99 12.38
N THR A 204 -10.20 2.98 11.70
CA THR A 204 -10.04 1.63 12.23
C THR A 204 -9.23 1.65 13.53
N GLY A 205 -8.14 2.42 13.56
CA GLY A 205 -7.31 2.60 14.75
C GLY A 205 -8.00 3.30 15.92
N LEU A 206 -8.94 4.21 15.66
CA LEU A 206 -9.72 4.92 16.68
C LEU A 206 -10.95 4.12 17.15
N GLY A 207 -11.23 2.96 16.55
CA GLY A 207 -12.36 2.11 16.92
C GLY A 207 -13.72 2.60 16.42
N HIS A 208 -13.76 3.38 15.34
CA HIS A 208 -15.00 3.82 14.70
C HIS A 208 -15.47 2.86 13.57
N GLY A 209 -14.84 1.68 13.45
CA GLY A 209 -15.07 0.72 12.36
C GLY A 209 -16.27 -0.21 12.51
N ASP A 210 -17.08 -0.08 13.58
CA ASP A 210 -18.24 -0.95 13.82
C ASP A 210 -19.56 -0.41 13.20
N ASP A 211 -19.56 0.76 12.55
CA ASP A 211 -20.78 1.47 12.13
C ASP A 211 -20.97 1.67 10.60
N ALA A 212 -20.24 0.96 9.72
CA ALA A 212 -20.39 1.07 8.26
C ALA A 212 -20.75 -0.25 7.55
#